data_AF-A0A7V1M1U4-F1
#
_entry.id   AF-A0A7V1M1U4-F1
#
_cell.length_a   1.000
_cell.length_b   1.000
_cell.length_c   1.000
_cell.angle_alpha   90.00
_cell.angle_beta   90.00
_cell.angle_gamma   90.00
#
_symmetry.space_group_name_H-M   'P 1'
#
loop_
_entity.id
_entity.type
_entity.pdbx_description
1 polymer ?
#
loop_
_entity_poly.entity_id
_entity_poly.type
_entity_poly.pdbx_seq_one_letter_code
_entity_poly.pdbx_strand_id
1 'polypeptide(L)'
;MTSSQANANAYLRTQVMSASPEQLRMMLIDGALKFAIQGRDGIVSKNHEQTYEGLSQCRAILTELMTSMKPEEAPELCERVRSLYAYMFQELVTAGMENDAAKVDGVIELLKFEQETWRMLLDQLHEERQSAQSSETTPRQNAPQTPGAGYSPLSIEG
;
A
#
# COMPACT_ATOMS: atom_id res chain seq x y z
N MET A 1 19.43 4.24 -26.87
CA MET A 1 18.34 4.93 -26.14
C MET A 1 18.20 4.39 -24.71
N THR A 2 19.29 4.12 -23.99
CA THR A 2 19.28 3.23 -22.80
C THR A 2 19.52 3.94 -21.46
N SER A 3 19.83 5.23 -21.46
CA SER A 3 20.20 5.99 -20.25
C SER A 3 18.99 6.48 -19.43
N SER A 4 17.88 6.86 -20.06
CA SER A 4 16.68 7.34 -19.35
C SER A 4 15.93 6.22 -18.61
N GLN A 5 15.94 5.00 -19.16
CA GLN A 5 15.20 3.85 -18.65
C GLN A 5 15.91 3.17 -17.46
N ALA A 6 17.25 3.23 -17.44
CA ALA A 6 18.08 2.78 -16.32
C ALA A 6 17.88 3.67 -15.07
N ASN A 7 17.79 4.99 -15.24
CA ASN A 7 17.58 5.93 -14.14
C ASN A 7 16.17 5.82 -13.53
N ALA A 8 15.12 5.62 -14.34
CA ALA A 8 13.76 5.40 -13.85
C ALA A 8 13.65 4.11 -13.00
N ASN A 9 14.35 3.04 -13.40
CA ASN A 9 14.40 1.79 -12.63
C ASN A 9 15.13 1.94 -11.29
N ALA A 10 16.22 2.72 -11.23
CA ALA A 10 16.94 2.95 -9.98
C ALA A 10 16.09 3.70 -8.95
N TYR A 11 15.33 4.72 -9.38
CA TYR A 11 14.44 5.47 -8.50
C TYR A 11 13.29 4.60 -7.97
N LEU A 12 12.61 3.85 -8.84
CA LEU A 12 11.56 2.91 -8.44
C LEU A 12 12.09 1.87 -7.46
N ARG A 13 13.28 1.32 -7.70
CA ARG A 13 13.91 0.36 -6.80
C ARG A 13 14.14 0.95 -5.41
N THR A 14 14.67 2.17 -5.31
CA THR A 14 14.85 2.84 -4.02
C THR A 14 13.51 3.05 -3.32
N GLN A 15 12.48 3.51 -4.03
CA GLN A 15 11.14 3.67 -3.46
C GLN A 15 10.60 2.36 -2.87
N VAL A 16 10.67 1.26 -3.63
CA VAL A 16 10.22 -0.07 -3.18
C VAL A 16 10.99 -0.53 -1.94
N MET A 17 12.31 -0.35 -1.90
CA MET A 17 13.13 -0.80 -0.76
C MET A 17 12.88 0.00 0.53
N SER A 18 12.39 1.23 0.43
CA SER A 18 12.07 2.09 1.59
C SER A 18 10.59 2.11 1.97
N ALA A 19 9.72 1.50 1.16
CA ALA A 19 8.28 1.56 1.34
C ALA A 19 7.82 0.69 2.51
N SER A 20 6.85 1.19 3.27
CA SER A 20 6.13 0.39 4.26
C SER A 20 5.25 -0.67 3.58
N PRO A 21 4.79 -1.72 4.28
CA PRO A 21 3.91 -2.73 3.70
C PRO A 21 2.63 -2.15 3.08
N GLU A 22 2.04 -1.12 3.70
CA GLU A 22 0.83 -0.44 3.20
C GLU A 22 1.14 0.36 1.93
N GLN A 23 2.31 1.00 1.86
CA GLN A 23 2.78 1.70 0.66
C GLN A 23 3.07 0.72 -0.49
N LEU A 24 3.67 -0.44 -0.21
CA LEU A 24 3.89 -1.48 -1.23
C LEU A 24 2.56 -1.98 -1.80
N ARG A 25 1.55 -2.19 -0.94
CA ARG A 25 0.21 -2.55 -1.39
C ARG A 25 -0.42 -1.46 -2.26
N MET A 26 -0.32 -0.19 -1.85
CA MET A 26 -0.78 0.94 -2.68
C MET A 26 -0.09 0.94 -4.06
N MET A 27 1.23 0.73 -4.10
CA MET A 27 1.99 0.66 -5.36
C MET A 27 1.53 -0.49 -6.28
N LEU A 28 1.15 -1.64 -5.70
CA LEU A 28 0.56 -2.74 -6.47
C LEU A 28 -0.80 -2.32 -7.07
N ILE A 29 -1.67 -1.70 -6.28
CA ILE A 29 -2.99 -1.24 -6.75
C ILE A 29 -2.83 -0.20 -7.87
N ASP A 30 -1.94 0.77 -7.70
CA ASP A 30 -1.60 1.76 -8.74
C ASP A 30 -1.09 1.10 -10.02
N GLY A 31 -0.22 0.08 -9.87
CA GLY A 31 0.27 -0.73 -10.98
C GLY A 31 -0.84 -1.47 -11.70
N ALA A 32 -1.74 -2.14 -10.97
CA ALA A 32 -2.88 -2.87 -11.53
C ALA A 32 -3.79 -1.92 -12.33
N LEU A 33 -4.13 -0.75 -11.76
CA LEU A 33 -4.95 0.25 -12.42
C LEU A 33 -4.31 0.75 -13.71
N LYS A 34 -3.01 1.07 -13.68
CA LYS A 34 -2.25 1.48 -14.87
C LYS A 34 -2.32 0.42 -15.98
N PHE A 35 -2.09 -0.85 -15.63
CA PHE A 35 -2.09 -1.94 -16.59
C PHE A 35 -3.47 -2.30 -17.12
N ALA A 36 -4.52 -2.18 -16.29
CA ALA A 36 -5.91 -2.31 -16.74
C ALA A 36 -6.25 -1.24 -17.79
N ILE A 37 -5.89 0.02 -17.54
CA ILE A 37 -6.07 1.11 -18.52
C ILE A 37 -5.29 0.84 -19.81
N GLN A 38 -4.02 0.40 -19.70
CA GLN A 38 -3.22 0.04 -20.87
C GLN A 38 -3.89 -1.08 -21.70
N GLY A 39 -4.42 -2.11 -21.04
CA GLY A 39 -5.11 -3.21 -21.71
C GLY A 39 -6.41 -2.75 -22.38
N ARG A 40 -7.18 -1.89 -21.71
CA ARG A 40 -8.40 -1.26 -22.24
C ARG A 40 -8.10 -0.45 -23.50
N ASP A 41 -7.08 0.41 -23.44
CA ASP A 41 -6.67 1.25 -24.56
C ASP A 41 -6.17 0.40 -25.74
N GLY A 42 -5.50 -0.73 -25.46
CA GLY A 42 -5.13 -1.74 -26.46
C GLY A 42 -6.36 -2.32 -27.18
N ILE A 43 -7.41 -2.67 -26.45
CA ILE A 43 -8.68 -3.18 -27.04
C ILE A 43 -9.30 -2.12 -27.96
N VAL A 44 -9.43 -0.88 -27.48
CA VAL A 44 -10.05 0.22 -28.23
C VAL A 44 -9.28 0.53 -29.51
N SER A 45 -7.96 0.51 -29.44
CA SER A 45 -7.06 0.77 -30.58
C SER A 45 -6.85 -0.46 -31.49
N LYS A 46 -7.43 -1.62 -31.14
CA LYS A 46 -7.20 -2.93 -31.78
C LYS A 46 -5.72 -3.34 -31.79
N ASN A 47 -4.96 -2.89 -30.79
CA ASN A 47 -3.58 -3.30 -30.56
C ASN A 47 -3.53 -4.54 -29.65
N HIS A 48 -3.50 -5.71 -30.26
CA HIS A 48 -3.54 -7.00 -29.55
C HIS A 48 -2.33 -7.22 -28.62
N GLU A 49 -1.15 -6.71 -28.98
CA GLU A 49 0.06 -6.81 -28.14
C GLU A 49 -0.12 -5.99 -26.87
N GLN A 50 -0.54 -4.72 -27.00
CA GLN A 50 -0.80 -3.85 -25.87
C GLN A 50 -1.94 -4.37 -24.98
N THR A 51 -2.99 -4.94 -25.57
CA THR A 51 -4.06 -5.62 -24.82
C THR A 51 -3.50 -6.76 -23.99
N TYR A 52 -2.73 -7.66 -24.61
CA TYR A 52 -2.16 -8.81 -23.92
C TYR A 52 -1.23 -8.39 -22.79
N GLU A 53 -0.30 -7.47 -23.06
CA GLU A 53 0.64 -6.96 -22.06
C GLU A 53 -0.09 -6.31 -20.88
N GLY A 54 -1.00 -5.36 -21.14
CA GLY A 54 -1.73 -4.67 -20.08
C GLY A 54 -2.57 -5.64 -19.24
N LEU A 55 -3.39 -6.48 -19.89
CA LEU A 55 -4.27 -7.39 -19.15
C LEU A 55 -3.51 -8.50 -18.42
N SER A 56 -2.41 -9.01 -18.97
CA SER A 56 -1.59 -10.03 -18.30
C SER A 56 -0.87 -9.47 -17.07
N GLN A 57 -0.31 -8.27 -17.15
CA GLN A 57 0.36 -7.62 -16.02
C GLN A 57 -0.63 -7.25 -14.92
N CYS A 58 -1.81 -6.73 -15.27
CA CYS A 58 -2.87 -6.47 -14.28
C CYS A 58 -3.28 -7.75 -13.54
N ARG A 59 -3.50 -8.84 -14.29
CA ARG A 59 -3.86 -10.15 -13.69
C ARG A 59 -2.76 -10.69 -12.78
N ALA A 60 -1.49 -10.54 -13.15
CA ALA A 60 -0.37 -10.97 -12.31
C ALA A 60 -0.36 -10.24 -10.95
N ILE A 61 -0.62 -8.93 -10.95
CA ILE A 61 -0.72 -8.15 -9.71
C ILE A 61 -1.93 -8.58 -8.87
N LEU A 62 -3.10 -8.80 -9.49
CA LEU A 62 -4.27 -9.31 -8.77
C LEU A 62 -3.97 -10.66 -8.10
N THR A 63 -3.26 -11.55 -8.79
CA THR A 63 -2.80 -12.82 -8.22
C THR A 63 -1.91 -12.61 -7.01
N GLU A 64 -0.90 -11.74 -7.11
CA GLU A 64 0.00 -11.43 -5.99
C GLU A 64 -0.78 -10.87 -4.78
N LEU A 65 -1.71 -9.94 -5.02
CA LEU A 65 -2.56 -9.38 -3.98
C LEU A 65 -3.41 -10.44 -3.26
N MET A 66 -3.90 -11.45 -3.98
CA MET A 66 -4.67 -12.56 -3.39
C MET A 66 -3.79 -13.50 -2.56
N THR A 67 -2.60 -13.81 -3.04
CA THR A 67 -1.67 -14.75 -2.38
C THR A 67 -0.95 -14.14 -1.19
N SER A 68 -0.79 -12.81 -1.15
CA SER A 68 -0.11 -12.11 -0.05
C SER A 68 -0.99 -11.88 1.19
N MET A 69 -2.28 -12.21 1.14
CA MET A 69 -3.21 -12.00 2.28
C MET A 69 -2.97 -13.01 3.40
N LYS A 70 -3.06 -12.54 4.64
CA LYS A 70 -2.90 -13.33 5.88
C LYS A 70 -4.26 -13.62 6.53
N PRO A 71 -4.91 -14.76 6.22
CA PRO A 71 -6.24 -15.06 6.72
C PRO A 71 -6.28 -15.32 8.23
N GLU A 72 -5.13 -15.51 8.88
CA GLU A 72 -5.02 -15.78 10.31
C GLU A 72 -5.51 -14.59 11.16
N GLU A 73 -5.38 -13.37 10.64
CA GLU A 73 -5.74 -12.14 11.35
C GLU A 73 -7.20 -11.72 11.11
N ALA A 74 -7.72 -11.95 9.89
CA ALA A 74 -9.07 -11.53 9.49
C ALA A 74 -9.63 -12.44 8.38
N PRO A 75 -10.08 -13.66 8.70
CA PRO A 75 -10.41 -14.68 7.70
C PRO A 75 -11.57 -14.27 6.79
N GLU A 76 -12.68 -13.80 7.36
CA GLU A 76 -13.87 -13.41 6.58
C GLU A 76 -13.59 -12.22 5.63
N LEU A 77 -12.80 -11.24 6.10
CA LEU A 77 -12.43 -10.10 5.27
C LEU A 77 -11.51 -10.54 4.14
N CYS A 78 -10.48 -11.34 4.44
CA CYS A 78 -9.57 -11.86 3.44
C CYS A 78 -10.31 -12.68 2.37
N GLU A 79 -11.29 -13.49 2.77
CA GLU A 79 -12.11 -14.26 1.83
C GLU A 79 -12.89 -13.33 0.88
N ARG A 80 -13.61 -12.33 1.41
CA ARG A 80 -14.39 -11.39 0.58
C ARG A 80 -13.52 -10.61 -0.41
N VAL A 81 -12.36 -10.11 0.04
CA VAL A 81 -11.45 -9.36 -0.83
C VAL A 81 -10.80 -10.27 -1.87
N ARG A 82 -10.44 -11.52 -1.51
CA ARG A 82 -9.96 -12.51 -2.50
C ARG A 82 -11.03 -12.81 -3.55
N SER A 83 -12.30 -12.96 -3.16
CA SER A 83 -13.39 -13.16 -4.12
C SER A 83 -13.54 -11.98 -5.07
N LEU A 84 -13.41 -10.75 -4.58
CA LEU A 84 -13.43 -9.55 -5.41
C LEU A 84 -12.28 -9.54 -6.43
N TYR A 85 -11.06 -9.84 -5.98
CA TYR A 85 -9.88 -9.89 -6.87
C TYR A 85 -9.96 -11.04 -7.88
N ALA A 86 -10.54 -12.19 -7.49
CA ALA A 86 -10.79 -13.31 -8.38
C ALA A 86 -11.85 -12.97 -9.46
N TYR A 87 -12.91 -12.25 -9.07
CA TYR A 87 -13.90 -11.73 -10.01
C TYR A 87 -13.26 -10.79 -11.04
N MET A 88 -12.47 -9.80 -10.58
CA MET A 88 -11.75 -8.90 -11.48
C MET A 88 -10.82 -9.67 -12.42
N PHE A 89 -10.07 -10.65 -11.91
CA PHE A 89 -9.21 -11.50 -12.73
C PHE A 89 -9.99 -12.18 -13.86
N GLN A 90 -11.13 -12.79 -13.52
CA GLN A 90 -11.98 -13.48 -14.50
C GLN A 90 -12.54 -12.53 -15.55
N GLU A 91 -13.01 -11.34 -15.15
CA GLU A 91 -13.49 -10.32 -16.09
C GLU A 91 -12.39 -9.89 -17.06
N LEU A 92 -11.14 -9.73 -16.60
CA LEU A 92 -10.01 -9.41 -17.50
C LEU A 92 -9.62 -10.55 -18.45
N VAL A 93 -9.84 -11.81 -18.07
CA VAL A 93 -9.67 -12.96 -18.98
C VAL A 93 -10.73 -12.89 -20.09
N THR A 94 -12.00 -12.77 -19.70
CA THR A 94 -13.13 -12.68 -20.64
C THR A 94 -13.00 -11.47 -21.55
N ALA A 95 -12.68 -10.30 -21.01
CA ALA A 95 -12.45 -9.07 -21.77
C ALA A 95 -11.38 -9.21 -22.85
N GLY A 96 -10.26 -9.88 -22.53
CA GLY A 96 -9.18 -10.12 -23.49
C GLY A 96 -9.59 -11.10 -24.60
N MET A 97 -10.42 -12.10 -24.29
CA MET A 97 -10.92 -13.07 -25.28
C MET A 97 -11.97 -12.45 -26.21
N GLU A 98 -12.87 -11.64 -25.66
CA GLU A 98 -14.01 -11.06 -26.38
C GLU A 98 -13.66 -9.68 -26.99
N ASN A 99 -12.50 -9.12 -26.66
CA ASN A 99 -12.14 -7.72 -26.93
C ASN A 99 -13.20 -6.73 -26.40
N ASP A 100 -13.72 -7.01 -25.20
CA ASP A 100 -14.74 -6.19 -24.55
C ASP A 100 -14.11 -5.16 -23.61
N ALA A 101 -14.03 -3.91 -24.07
CA ALA A 101 -13.49 -2.81 -23.27
C ALA A 101 -14.36 -2.47 -22.05
N ALA A 102 -15.68 -2.68 -22.12
CA ALA A 102 -16.59 -2.33 -21.03
C ALA A 102 -16.35 -3.22 -19.80
N LYS A 103 -15.98 -4.48 -20.01
CA LYS A 103 -15.53 -5.37 -18.92
C LYS A 103 -14.27 -4.85 -18.23
N VAL A 104 -13.31 -4.34 -19.00
CA VAL A 104 -12.10 -3.73 -18.42
C VAL A 104 -12.44 -2.45 -17.68
N ASP A 105 -13.36 -1.62 -18.20
CA ASP A 105 -13.82 -0.41 -17.52
C ASP A 105 -14.44 -0.72 -16.14
N GLY A 106 -15.25 -1.78 -16.03
CA GLY A 106 -15.78 -2.23 -14.73
C GLY A 106 -14.69 -2.64 -13.73
N VAL A 107 -13.63 -3.31 -14.20
CA VAL A 107 -12.46 -3.64 -13.36
C VAL A 107 -11.69 -2.38 -12.96
N ILE A 108 -11.54 -1.42 -13.88
CA ILE A 108 -10.91 -0.12 -13.61
C ILE A 108 -11.66 0.63 -12.50
N GLU A 109 -13.00 0.63 -12.52
CA GLU A 109 -13.81 1.26 -11.48
C GLU A 109 -13.58 0.63 -10.10
N LEU A 110 -13.56 -0.70 -10.02
CA LEU A 110 -13.27 -1.43 -8.79
C LEU A 110 -11.84 -1.14 -8.27
N LEU A 111 -10.85 -1.11 -9.16
CA LEU A 111 -9.47 -0.77 -8.80
C LEU A 111 -9.33 0.68 -8.32
N LYS A 112 -10.09 1.63 -8.87
CA LYS A 112 -10.14 3.01 -8.39
C LYS A 112 -10.72 3.10 -6.98
N PHE A 113 -11.78 2.34 -6.71
CA PHE A 113 -12.37 2.29 -5.37
C PHE A 113 -11.40 1.69 -4.34
N GLU A 114 -10.69 0.63 -4.69
CA GLU A 114 -9.61 0.07 -3.86
C GLU A 114 -8.50 1.11 -3.64
N GLN A 115 -8.03 1.79 -4.70
CA GLN A 115 -7.01 2.83 -4.59
C GLN A 115 -7.43 3.95 -3.64
N GLU A 116 -8.67 4.44 -3.74
CA GLU A 116 -9.21 5.47 -2.86
C GLU A 116 -9.27 4.98 -1.41
N THR A 117 -9.73 3.76 -1.19
CA THR A 117 -9.81 3.13 0.14
C THR A 117 -8.44 3.05 0.80
N TRP A 118 -7.41 2.59 0.09
CA TRP A 118 -6.04 2.52 0.61
C TRP A 118 -5.41 3.89 0.82
N ARG A 119 -5.83 4.91 0.06
CA ARG A 119 -5.34 6.28 0.21
C ARG A 119 -5.84 6.85 1.53
N MET A 120 -7.15 6.71 1.79
CA MET A 120 -7.76 7.12 3.06
C MET A 120 -7.11 6.40 4.25
N LEU A 121 -6.80 5.10 4.13
CA LEU A 121 -6.08 4.35 5.16
C LEU A 121 -4.69 4.94 5.44
N LEU A 122 -3.91 5.22 4.39
CA LEU A 122 -2.56 5.77 4.52
C LEU A 122 -2.56 7.16 5.16
N ASP A 123 -3.55 7.99 4.83
CA ASP A 123 -3.73 9.32 5.42
C ASP A 123 -4.05 9.21 6.92
N GLN A 124 -5.00 8.34 7.29
CA GLN A 124 -5.34 8.06 8.68
C GLN A 124 -4.13 7.54 9.49
N LEU A 125 -3.35 6.61 8.93
CA LEU A 125 -2.14 6.09 9.59
C LEU A 125 -1.06 7.17 9.77
N HIS A 126 -0.96 8.13 8.85
CA HIS A 126 -0.05 9.26 9.00
C HIS A 126 -0.48 10.18 10.15
N GLU A 127 -1.77 10.50 10.25
CA GLU A 127 -2.33 11.32 11.31
C GLU A 127 -2.18 10.67 12.69
N GLU A 128 -2.43 9.36 12.80
CA GLU A 128 -2.25 8.59 14.03
C GLU A 128 -0.78 8.58 14.50
N ARG A 129 0.17 8.43 13.57
CA ARG A 129 1.60 8.48 13.90
C ARG A 129 2.04 9.88 14.35
N GLN A 130 1.51 10.94 13.74
CA GLN A 130 1.82 12.32 14.11
C GLN A 130 1.23 12.70 15.46
N SER A 131 -0.03 12.32 15.72
CA SER A 131 -0.69 12.58 17.00
C SER A 131 0.02 11.85 18.16
N ALA A 132 0.40 10.58 17.98
CA ALA A 132 1.17 9.83 18.98
C ALA A 132 2.53 10.50 19.33
N GLN A 133 3.26 11.01 18.33
CA GLN A 133 4.53 11.71 18.53
C GLN A 133 4.37 13.06 19.25
N SER A 134 3.27 13.78 18.98
CA SER A 134 2.99 15.06 19.65
C SER A 134 2.64 14.89 21.14
N SER A 135 2.01 13.77 21.53
CA SER A 135 1.70 13.45 22.94
C SER A 135 2.92 13.08 23.79
N GLU A 136 4.01 12.59 23.19
CA GLU A 136 5.24 12.23 23.93
C GLU A 136 6.18 13.41 24.19
N THR A 137 5.96 14.58 23.58
CA THR A 137 6.86 15.74 23.67
C THR A 137 6.46 16.72 24.78
N THR A 138 5.94 16.24 25.92
CA THR A 138 5.82 17.09 27.13
C THR A 138 7.21 17.18 27.78
N PRO A 139 7.83 18.38 27.87
CA PRO A 139 9.12 18.50 28.54
C PRO A 139 8.97 18.11 30.01
N ARG A 140 9.75 17.12 30.47
CA ARG A 140 10.02 16.94 31.91
C ARG A 140 10.67 18.23 32.42
N GLN A 141 9.86 19.15 32.93
CA GLN A 141 10.37 20.32 33.64
C GLN A 141 11.12 19.87 34.90
N ASN A 142 12.38 20.28 34.95
CA ASN A 142 13.33 20.20 36.06
C ASN A 142 12.72 19.89 37.44
N ALA A 143 13.02 18.70 37.97
CA ALA A 143 13.06 18.51 39.41
C ALA A 143 14.23 19.36 39.98
N PRO A 144 14.06 20.08 41.10
CA PRO A 144 15.18 20.76 41.74
C PRO A 144 16.21 19.72 42.17
N GLN A 145 17.43 19.84 41.65
CA GLN A 145 18.56 19.04 42.08
C GLN A 145 19.02 19.60 43.43
N THR A 146 18.79 18.86 44.51
CA THR A 146 19.35 19.19 45.83
C THR A 146 20.82 18.75 45.86
N PRO A 147 21.81 19.65 46.05
CA PRO A 147 23.19 19.23 46.29
C PRO A 147 23.32 18.73 47.73
N GLY A 148 23.91 17.55 47.89
CA GLY A 148 23.90 16.80 49.14
C GLY A 148 24.95 17.18 50.19
N ALA A 149 24.90 16.35 51.23
CA ALA A 149 25.93 16.05 52.23
C ALA A 149 26.18 17.05 53.38
N GLY A 150 25.68 16.65 54.56
CA GLY A 150 26.18 17.09 55.86
C GLY A 150 25.81 16.04 56.92
N TYR A 151 26.67 15.02 57.08
CA TYR A 151 26.61 14.09 58.22
C TYR A 151 26.88 14.88 59.51
N SER A 152 26.11 14.60 60.58
CA SER A 152 26.60 14.73 61.96
C SER A 152 25.85 13.79 62.91
N PRO A 153 26.51 13.28 63.96
CA PRO A 153 26.22 11.97 64.54
C PRO A 153 25.33 12.02 65.79
N LEU A 154 24.94 10.82 66.24
CA LEU A 154 24.13 10.51 67.42
C LEU A 154 24.37 11.41 68.65
N SER A 155 23.28 11.75 69.35
CA SER A 155 23.31 12.01 70.79
C SER A 155 22.14 11.28 71.46
N ILE A 156 22.50 10.52 72.49
CA ILE A 156 21.66 9.81 73.46
C ILE A 156 21.23 10.82 74.55
N GLU A 157 20.20 10.47 75.32
CA GLU A 157 19.67 11.06 76.57
C GLU A 157 18.48 12.03 76.38
N GLY A 158 17.36 11.89 77.11
CA GLY A 158 17.00 10.99 78.21
C GLY A 158 15.49 10.99 78.48
#